data_AF-A0A1E7YTK0-F1
#
_entry.id   AF-A0A1E7YTK0-F1
#
_cell.length_a   1.000
_cell.length_b   1.000
_cell.length_c   1.000
_cell.angle_alpha   90.00
_cell.angle_beta   90.00
_cell.angle_gamma   90.00
#
_symmetry.space_group_name_H-M   'P 1'
#
loop_
_entity.id
_entity.type
_entity.pdbx_description
1 polymer ?
#
loop_
_entity_poly.entity_id
_entity_poly.type
_entity_poly.pdbx_seq_one_letter_code
_entity_poly.pdbx_strand_id
1 'polypeptide(L)'
;QPVRSGQRVYARHTGLVCLGAVNAGAEVLADGHLHVYGALRGRAMAGVSGASEARIFCHSLEAELVAIAGIYSTLDSQHPQWGRPSQVYLDNDALHIIPLES
;
A
#
# COMPACT_ATOMS: atom_id res chain seq x y z
N GLN A 1 -3.66 13.21 -8.90
CA GLN A 1 -4.44 13.92 -7.86
C GLN A 1 -4.50 13.04 -6.62
N PRO A 2 -4.58 13.59 -5.40
CA PRO A 2 -4.68 12.78 -4.18
C PRO A 2 -6.01 12.03 -4.10
N VAL A 3 -5.99 10.82 -3.52
CA VAL A 3 -7.20 10.06 -3.18
C VAL A 3 -7.67 10.52 -1.80
N ARG A 4 -8.89 11.05 -1.74
CA ARG A 4 -9.43 11.72 -0.55
C ARG A 4 -10.20 10.74 0.34
N SER A 5 -10.39 11.14 1.60
CA SER A 5 -11.17 10.35 2.56
C SER A 5 -12.55 9.97 2.00
N GLY A 6 -12.96 8.71 2.21
CA GLY A 6 -14.20 8.15 1.67
C GLY A 6 -14.15 7.74 0.20
N GLN A 7 -13.08 8.06 -0.55
CA GLN A 7 -12.93 7.60 -1.93
C GLN A 7 -12.32 6.20 -1.98
N ARG A 8 -12.75 5.44 -2.99
CA ARG A 8 -12.22 4.12 -3.32
C ARG A 8 -11.80 4.09 -4.79
N VAL A 9 -10.55 3.68 -5.04
CA VAL A 9 -10.00 3.49 -6.39
C VAL A 9 -9.59 2.03 -6.54
N TYR A 10 -10.05 1.36 -7.60
CA TYR A 10 -9.68 -0.02 -7.89
C TYR A 10 -9.19 -0.18 -9.32
N ALA A 11 -7.93 -0.59 -9.47
CA ALA A 11 -7.33 -1.02 -10.72
C ALA A 11 -7.53 -2.53 -10.93
N ARG A 12 -8.56 -2.90 -11.68
CA ARG A 12 -8.84 -4.29 -12.05
C ARG A 12 -7.87 -4.78 -13.11
N HIS A 13 -7.42 -6.02 -12.97
CA HIS A 13 -6.53 -6.73 -13.90
C HIS A 13 -5.19 -6.03 -14.18
N THR A 14 -4.78 -5.08 -13.33
CA THR A 14 -3.57 -4.29 -13.53
C THR A 14 -3.04 -3.71 -12.21
N GLY A 15 -1.88 -3.08 -12.27
CA GLY A 15 -1.31 -2.31 -11.16
C GLY A 15 -1.88 -0.89 -11.06
N LEU A 16 -1.62 -0.22 -9.94
CA LEU A 16 -2.06 1.16 -9.69
C LEU A 16 -0.87 2.06 -9.34
N VAL A 17 -0.78 3.21 -10.00
CA VAL A 17 0.20 4.26 -9.67
C VAL A 17 -0.53 5.51 -9.20
N CYS A 18 -0.31 5.88 -7.94
CA CYS A 18 -0.80 7.09 -7.30
C CYS A 18 0.33 8.12 -7.24
N LEU A 19 0.27 9.16 -8.07
CA LEU A 19 1.23 10.27 -8.03
C LEU A 19 1.01 11.25 -6.85
N GLY A 20 -0.08 11.09 -6.10
CA GLY A 20 -0.43 11.93 -4.97
C GLY A 20 -0.71 11.09 -3.72
N ALA A 21 -0.96 11.77 -2.61
CA ALA A 21 -1.25 11.11 -1.35
C ALA A 21 -2.54 10.27 -1.42
N VAL A 22 -2.56 9.19 -0.65
CA VAL A 22 -3.77 8.43 -0.30
C VAL A 22 -4.10 8.82 1.12
N ASN A 23 -5.13 9.65 1.32
CA ASN A 23 -5.42 10.22 2.63
C ASN A 23 -6.11 9.22 3.57
N ALA A 24 -6.10 9.50 4.88
CA ALA A 24 -6.84 8.72 5.86
C ALA A 24 -8.31 8.56 5.46
N GLY A 25 -8.85 7.35 5.64
CA GLY A 25 -10.18 6.95 5.19
C GLY A 25 -10.34 6.73 3.68
N ALA A 26 -9.30 6.93 2.87
CA ALA A 26 -9.29 6.55 1.46
C ALA A 26 -8.87 5.09 1.28
N GLU A 27 -9.25 4.49 0.15
CA GLU A 27 -8.91 3.10 -0.17
C GLU A 27 -8.43 2.96 -1.62
N VAL A 28 -7.27 2.33 -1.79
CA VAL A 28 -6.70 2.03 -3.11
C VAL A 28 -6.46 0.52 -3.24
N LEU A 29 -6.94 -0.05 -4.35
CA LEU A 29 -6.86 -1.47 -4.65
C LEU A 29 -6.25 -1.70 -6.02
N ALA A 30 -5.47 -2.75 -6.16
CA ALA A 30 -4.96 -3.23 -7.43
C ALA A 30 -4.88 -4.76 -7.46
N ASP A 31 -5.15 -5.35 -8.61
CA ASP A 31 -4.87 -6.78 -8.83
C ASP A 31 -3.37 -7.05 -9.02
N GLY A 32 -2.61 -6.04 -9.49
CA GLY A 32 -1.14 -6.08 -9.58
C GLY A 32 -0.46 -5.30 -8.46
N HIS A 33 0.72 -4.74 -8.77
CA HIS A 33 1.49 -3.88 -7.86
C HIS A 33 0.80 -2.53 -7.60
N LEU A 34 1.12 -1.91 -6.48
CA LEU A 34 0.62 -0.60 -6.10
C LEU A 34 1.78 0.34 -5.76
N HIS A 35 1.85 1.48 -6.44
CA HIS A 35 2.87 2.50 -6.20
C HIS A 35 2.21 3.79 -5.71
N VAL A 36 2.63 4.30 -4.56
CA VAL A 36 2.18 5.59 -4.01
C VAL A 36 3.38 6.53 -3.90
N TYR A 37 3.54 7.42 -4.87
CA TYR A 37 4.58 8.46 -4.85
C TYR A 37 4.14 9.68 -4.04
N GLY A 38 3.61 9.43 -2.85
CA GLY A 38 3.16 10.41 -1.87
C GLY A 38 2.99 9.74 -0.51
N ALA A 39 2.37 10.44 0.43
CA ALA A 39 2.02 9.85 1.71
C ALA A 39 0.87 8.84 1.57
N LEU A 40 1.10 7.61 2.02
CA LEU A 40 0.09 6.58 2.13
C LEU A 40 -0.45 6.59 3.56
N ARG A 41 -1.58 7.27 3.79
CA ARG A 41 -2.27 7.38 5.08
C ARG A 41 -3.52 6.51 5.18
N GLY A 42 -4.17 6.27 4.05
CA GLY A 42 -5.36 5.41 3.97
C GLY A 42 -4.98 3.93 3.89
N ARG A 43 -5.83 3.16 3.21
CA ARG A 43 -5.66 1.70 3.02
C ARG A 43 -5.15 1.39 1.63
N ALA A 44 -4.14 0.52 1.54
CA ALA A 44 -3.61 0.02 0.27
C ALA A 44 -3.65 -1.50 0.20
N MET A 45 -4.24 -2.04 -0.86
CA MET A 45 -4.34 -3.48 -1.10
C MET A 45 -3.84 -3.80 -2.51
N ALA A 46 -2.79 -4.61 -2.59
CA ALA A 46 -2.25 -5.10 -3.85
C ALA A 46 -2.46 -6.62 -3.97
N GLY A 47 -2.44 -7.13 -5.19
CA GLY A 47 -2.66 -8.56 -5.42
C GLY A 47 -4.07 -9.02 -5.02
N VAL A 48 -5.09 -8.17 -5.14
CA VAL A 48 -6.46 -8.47 -4.66
C VAL A 48 -7.05 -9.73 -5.30
N SER A 49 -6.63 -10.08 -6.52
CA SER A 49 -7.01 -11.31 -7.21
C SER A 49 -6.22 -12.56 -6.76
N GLY A 50 -5.42 -12.48 -5.69
CA GLY A 50 -4.59 -13.57 -5.17
C GLY A 50 -3.13 -13.59 -5.66
N ALA A 51 -2.66 -12.50 -6.27
CA ALA A 51 -1.28 -12.37 -6.74
C ALA A 51 -0.34 -12.09 -5.55
N SER A 52 0.27 -13.13 -4.99
CA SER A 52 1.17 -13.04 -3.82
C SER A 52 2.51 -12.36 -4.15
N GLU A 53 2.90 -12.31 -5.41
CA GLU A 53 4.06 -11.58 -5.91
C GLU A 53 3.85 -10.06 -5.97
N ALA A 54 2.62 -9.59 -5.76
CA ALA A 54 2.31 -8.18 -5.73
C ALA A 54 3.06 -7.47 -4.60
N ARG A 55 3.28 -6.16 -4.80
CA ARG A 55 4.05 -5.32 -3.88
C ARG A 55 3.38 -3.97 -3.76
N ILE A 56 3.49 -3.36 -2.58
CA ILE A 56 3.15 -1.96 -2.37
C ILE A 56 4.46 -1.19 -2.19
N PHE A 57 4.61 -0.09 -2.91
CA PHE A 57 5.71 0.84 -2.76
C PHE A 57 5.15 2.19 -2.36
N CYS A 58 5.77 2.86 -1.40
CA CYS A 58 5.37 4.21 -1.05
C CYS A 58 6.55 5.09 -0.69
N HIS A 59 6.41 6.41 -0.89
CA HIS A 59 7.41 7.39 -0.50
C HIS A 59 7.35 7.75 0.99
N SER A 60 6.18 7.60 1.62
CA SER A 60 6.00 7.79 3.06
C SER A 60 4.89 6.88 3.57
N LEU A 61 5.25 5.91 4.40
CA LEU A 61 4.34 4.92 4.96
C LEU A 61 3.69 5.43 6.25
N GLU A 62 2.41 5.76 6.20
CA GLU A 62 1.60 6.20 7.36
C GLU A 62 0.24 5.47 7.35
N ALA A 63 0.22 4.26 6.76
CA ALA A 63 -1.00 3.61 6.31
C ALA A 63 -1.87 3.13 7.49
N GLU A 64 -3.18 3.27 7.38
CA GLU A 64 -4.12 2.56 8.27
C GLU A 64 -3.96 1.04 8.12
N LEU A 65 -3.79 0.57 6.88
CA LEU A 65 -3.69 -0.84 6.53
C LEU A 65 -2.95 -1.02 5.21
N VAL A 66 -2.12 -2.05 5.16
CA VAL A 66 -1.53 -2.58 3.92
C VAL A 66 -1.88 -4.06 3.78
N ALA A 67 -2.14 -4.52 2.56
CA ALA A 67 -2.38 -5.93 2.28
C ALA A 67 -1.79 -6.38 0.94
N ILE A 68 -1.31 -7.63 0.92
CA ILE A 68 -0.88 -8.37 -0.28
C ILE A 68 -1.64 -9.69 -0.32
N ALA A 69 -2.36 -9.96 -1.41
CA ALA A 69 -3.07 -11.23 -1.61
C ALA A 69 -3.99 -11.66 -0.44
N GLY A 70 -4.64 -10.69 0.21
CA GLY A 70 -5.55 -10.91 1.34
C GLY A 70 -4.88 -11.01 2.72
N ILE A 71 -3.56 -11.14 2.79
CA ILE A 71 -2.81 -11.02 4.04
C ILE A 71 -2.58 -9.54 4.33
N TYR A 72 -2.92 -9.08 5.52
CA TYR A 72 -2.91 -7.66 5.87
C TYR A 72 -2.19 -7.36 7.18
N SER A 73 -1.75 -6.12 7.33
CA SER A 73 -1.22 -5.57 8.56
C SER A 73 -1.75 -4.14 8.76
N THR A 74 -2.08 -3.80 10.00
CA THR A 74 -2.40 -2.44 10.42
C THR A 74 -1.15 -1.79 11.02
N LEU A 75 -0.90 -0.52 10.70
CA LEU A 75 0.25 0.21 11.20
C LEU A 75 -0.17 1.36 12.11
N ASP A 76 0.72 1.74 13.02
CA ASP A 76 0.62 2.96 13.82
C ASP A 76 1.95 3.73 13.80
N SER A 77 1.95 4.90 14.44
CA SER A 77 3.11 5.78 14.50
C SER A 77 4.33 5.21 15.25
N GLN A 78 4.23 4.05 15.88
CA GLN A 78 5.34 3.37 16.56
C GLN A 78 6.11 2.44 15.62
N HIS A 79 5.57 2.14 14.43
CA HIS A 79 6.23 1.26 13.47
C HIS A 79 7.56 1.86 12.98
N PRO A 80 8.67 1.08 12.86
CA PRO A 80 9.98 1.62 12.47
C PRO A 80 10.03 2.32 11.11
N GLN A 81 9.14 1.91 10.20
CA GLN A 81 9.00 2.49 8.86
C GLN A 81 8.00 3.65 8.79
N TRP A 82 7.40 4.08 9.91
CA TRP A 82 6.44 5.18 9.89
C TRP A 82 7.05 6.47 9.31
N GLY A 83 6.36 7.06 8.33
CA GLY A 83 6.78 8.24 7.61
C GLY A 83 7.91 8.03 6.59
N ARG A 84 8.45 6.81 6.44
CA ARG A 84 9.61 6.51 5.59
C ARG A 84 9.21 5.94 4.22
N PRO A 85 10.08 6.04 3.19
CA PRO A 85 9.95 5.26 1.98
C PRO A 85 10.03 3.77 2.27
N SER A 86 9.06 2.99 1.80
CA SER A 86 8.96 1.57 2.14
C SER A 86 8.39 0.71 1.04
N GLN A 87 8.80 -0.56 1.07
CA GLN A 87 8.21 -1.64 0.28
C GLN A 87 7.47 -2.60 1.22
N VAL A 88 6.28 -3.00 0.79
CA VAL A 88 5.50 -4.09 1.38
C VAL A 88 5.44 -5.24 0.39
N TYR A 89 5.72 -6.46 0.86
CA TYR A 89 5.62 -7.67 0.04
C TYR A 89 5.27 -8.88 0.93
N LEU A 90 4.81 -9.95 0.29
CA LEU A 90 4.55 -11.22 0.95
C LEU A 90 5.73 -12.17 0.71
N ASP A 91 6.14 -12.88 1.76
CA ASP A 91 7.09 -14.00 1.68
C ASP A 91 6.67 -15.08 2.69
N ASN A 92 6.50 -16.32 2.22
CA ASN A 92 6.00 -17.45 3.03
C ASN A 92 4.76 -17.10 3.89
N ASP A 93 3.76 -16.45 3.27
CA ASP A 93 2.53 -15.97 3.91
C ASP A 93 2.72 -14.95 5.04
N ALA A 94 3.95 -14.45 5.23
CA ALA A 94 4.26 -13.35 6.14
C ALA A 94 4.39 -12.04 5.36
N LEU A 95 3.77 -10.98 5.88
CA LEU A 95 3.83 -9.66 5.27
C LEU A 95 5.05 -8.91 5.80
N HIS A 96 5.97 -8.56 4.91
CA HIS A 96 7.21 -7.86 5.20
C HIS A 96 7.10 -6.39 4.81
N ILE A 97 7.54 -5.51 5.72
CA ILE A 97 7.57 -4.06 5.52
C ILE A 97 9.00 -3.59 5.74
N ILE A 98 9.69 -3.25 4.65
CA ILE A 98 11.12 -2.91 4.64
C ILE A 98 11.35 -1.50 4.11
N PRO A 99 12.48 -0.85 4.46
CA PRO A 99 12.91 0.38 3.78
C PRO A 99 12.98 0.17 2.27
N LEU A 100 12.63 1.21 1.51
CA LEU A 100 12.91 1.24 0.07
C LEU A 100 14.35 1.75 -0.10
N GLU A 101 15.31 0.83 -0.26
CA GLU A 101 16.71 1.17 -0.50
C GLU A 101 16.90 1.76 -1.91
N SER A 102 17.81 2.73 -2.03
CA SER A 102 18.18 3.41 -3.27
C SER A 102 19.58 2.99 -3.73
#